data_AF-Q23A93-F1
#
_entry.id   AF-Q23A93-F1
#
_cell.length_a   1.000
_cell.length_b   1.000
_cell.length_c   1.000
_cell.angle_alpha   90.00
_cell.angle_beta   90.00
_cell.angle_gamma   90.00
#
_symmetry.space_group_name_H-M   'P 1'
#
loop_
_entity.id
_entity.type
_entity.pdbx_description
1 polymer ?
#
loop_
_entity_poly.entity_id
_entity_poly.type
_entity_poly.pdbx_seq_one_letter_code
_entity_poly.pdbx_strand_id
1 'polypeptide(L)'
;MQLLIIFSAIFCLAAAQLIQECPADGRMVKCATNSAQVCGIKGNGKLIKHTFINHCIACQIGKVDFTVSGKCEDYHPEANFCSPAENRVENCTNDVDISCAYFNKNIKCFVPPCTIQIENRCQACVSPNILYTIQGNCKNNI
;
A
#
# COMPACT_ATOMS: atom_id res chain seq x y z
N MET A 1 -9.50 -39.94 -23.87
CA MET A 1 -9.30 -39.90 -22.40
C MET A 1 -8.22 -38.85 -22.10
N GLN A 2 -8.56 -37.57 -22.31
CA GLN A 2 -7.57 -36.54 -22.65
C GLN A 2 -8.02 -35.12 -22.22
N LEU A 3 -8.80 -35.00 -21.13
CA LEU A 3 -9.45 -33.72 -20.80
C LEU A 3 -9.70 -33.47 -19.30
N LEU A 4 -8.82 -33.94 -18.40
CA LEU A 4 -9.04 -33.81 -16.94
C LEU A 4 -7.77 -33.50 -16.12
N ILE A 5 -6.81 -32.74 -16.66
CA ILE A 5 -5.63 -32.27 -15.89
C ILE A 5 -5.30 -30.80 -16.19
N ILE A 6 -6.29 -29.89 -16.15
CA ILE A 6 -6.04 -28.43 -16.21
C ILE A 6 -6.97 -27.68 -15.23
N PHE A 7 -7.11 -28.18 -13.99
CA PHE A 7 -7.87 -27.45 -12.95
C PHE A 7 -7.12 -27.25 -11.62
N SER A 8 -5.82 -27.58 -11.53
CA SER A 8 -5.06 -27.48 -10.27
C SER A 8 -4.02 -26.34 -10.20
N ALA A 9 -4.12 -25.33 -11.07
CA ALA A 9 -3.24 -24.15 -11.03
C ALA A 9 -3.98 -22.83 -10.72
N ILE A 10 -5.17 -22.89 -10.11
CA ILE A 10 -5.91 -21.71 -9.63
C ILE A 10 -6.00 -21.78 -8.10
N PHE A 11 -4.87 -21.97 -7.42
CA PHE A 11 -4.81 -21.86 -5.96
C PHE A 11 -3.39 -21.50 -5.54
N CYS A 12 -3.12 -20.19 -5.56
CA CYS A 12 -2.17 -19.46 -4.70
C CYS A 12 -1.75 -18.14 -5.38
N LEU A 13 -2.70 -17.20 -5.49
CA LEU A 13 -2.34 -15.77 -5.53
C LEU A 13 -1.94 -15.38 -4.09
N ALA A 14 -0.75 -15.81 -3.70
CA ALA A 14 -0.18 -15.52 -2.40
C ALA A 14 0.28 -14.05 -2.37
N ALA A 15 -0.35 -13.28 -1.47
CA ALA A 15 0.17 -12.05 -0.88
C ALA A 15 0.80 -11.03 -1.85
N ALA A 16 -0.01 -10.50 -2.76
CA ALA A 16 0.28 -9.17 -3.27
C ALA A 16 0.23 -8.21 -2.07
N GLN A 17 1.29 -7.43 -1.84
CA GLN A 17 1.18 -6.31 -0.92
C GLN A 17 0.14 -5.33 -1.46
N LEU A 18 -1.05 -5.40 -0.88
CA LEU A 18 -2.23 -4.72 -1.38
C LEU A 18 -2.57 -3.59 -0.41
N ILE A 19 -2.79 -2.40 -0.96
CA ILE A 19 -3.51 -1.35 -0.24
C ILE A 19 -4.96 -1.84 -0.13
N GLN A 20 -5.48 -1.96 1.09
CA GLN A 20 -6.85 -2.42 1.33
C GLN A 20 -7.65 -1.34 2.07
N GLU A 21 -8.68 -0.81 1.40
CA GLU A 21 -9.59 0.22 1.91
C GLU A 21 -10.48 -0.36 3.03
N CYS A 22 -10.72 0.40 4.09
CA CYS A 22 -11.67 0.01 5.14
C CYS A 22 -13.11 0.36 4.73
N PRO A 23 -14.13 -0.44 5.11
CA PRO A 23 -15.54 -0.12 4.83
C PRO A 23 -15.97 1.19 5.50
N ALA A 24 -16.60 2.08 4.73
CA ALA A 24 -17.08 3.38 5.22
C ALA A 24 -18.23 3.26 6.25
N ASP A 25 -18.99 2.17 6.20
CA ASP A 25 -20.14 1.92 7.09
C ASP A 25 -19.74 1.28 8.43
N GLY A 26 -18.44 0.99 8.63
CA GLY A 26 -17.91 0.40 9.86
C GLY A 26 -18.42 -1.00 10.18
N ARG A 27 -19.11 -1.67 9.25
CA ARG A 27 -19.71 -2.98 9.50
C ARG A 27 -18.67 -4.08 9.36
N MET A 28 -18.07 -4.48 10.48
CA MET A 28 -17.35 -5.75 10.59
C MET A 28 -17.93 -6.57 11.73
N VAL A 29 -18.62 -7.66 11.38
CA VAL A 29 -19.45 -8.40 12.35
C VAL A 29 -18.60 -9.30 13.26
N LYS A 30 -17.49 -9.88 12.75
CA LYS A 30 -16.51 -10.65 13.52
C LYS A 30 -15.16 -10.67 12.81
N CYS A 31 -14.09 -10.29 13.51
CA CYS A 31 -12.73 -10.45 13.00
C CYS A 31 -12.15 -11.81 13.36
N ALA A 32 -11.57 -12.49 12.38
CA ALA A 32 -10.75 -13.66 12.61
C ALA A 32 -9.45 -13.26 13.34
N THR A 33 -8.92 -14.19 14.14
CA THR A 33 -7.69 -13.99 14.93
C THR A 33 -6.42 -14.40 14.18
N ASN A 34 -6.53 -14.71 12.89
CA ASN A 34 -5.37 -15.03 12.07
C ASN A 34 -4.41 -13.84 12.02
N SER A 35 -3.13 -14.13 12.22
CA SER A 35 -2.07 -13.13 12.18
C SER A 35 -1.65 -12.88 10.74
N ALA A 36 -1.96 -11.69 10.24
CA ALA A 36 -1.53 -11.18 8.94
C ALA A 36 -1.27 -9.68 9.12
N GLN A 37 -0.15 -9.34 9.76
CA GLN A 37 0.10 -7.99 10.25
C GLN A 37 -0.01 -6.95 9.16
N VAL A 38 -0.62 -5.81 9.52
CA VAL A 38 -0.82 -4.68 8.62
C VAL A 38 -0.45 -3.38 9.30
N CYS A 39 -0.01 -2.40 8.50
CA CYS A 39 0.10 -1.02 8.92
C CYS A 39 -1.20 -0.32 8.55
N GLY A 40 -1.99 0.04 9.56
CA GLY A 40 -3.20 0.82 9.41
C GLY A 40 -2.86 2.30 9.31
N ILE A 41 -3.45 2.98 8.32
CA ILE A 41 -3.14 4.36 7.95
C ILE A 41 -4.40 5.19 8.03
N LYS A 42 -4.33 6.29 8.77
CA LYS A 42 -5.40 7.29 8.89
C LYS A 42 -4.89 8.65 8.45
N GLY A 43 -5.57 9.33 7.55
CA GLY A 43 -5.12 10.57 6.94
C GLY A 43 -6.23 11.59 6.68
N ASN A 44 -6.19 12.69 7.45
CA ASN A 44 -6.80 14.00 7.13
C ASN A 44 -5.75 15.09 7.39
N GLY A 45 -4.61 15.05 6.67
CA GLY A 45 -3.48 15.98 6.82
C GLY A 45 -2.20 15.33 7.32
N LYS A 46 -2.14 14.87 8.59
CA LYS A 46 -1.00 14.11 9.14
C LYS A 46 -1.34 12.62 9.17
N LEU A 47 -0.54 11.80 8.50
CA LEU A 47 -0.72 10.35 8.53
C LEU A 47 -0.40 9.80 9.92
N ILE A 48 -1.40 9.17 10.55
CA ILE A 48 -1.23 8.35 11.74
C ILE A 48 -1.10 6.90 11.29
N LYS A 49 -0.04 6.24 11.76
CA LYS A 49 0.32 4.86 11.39
C LYS A 49 0.29 4.00 12.65
N HIS A 50 -0.32 2.82 12.59
CA HIS A 50 -0.25 1.86 13.68
C HIS A 50 -0.26 0.42 13.17
N THR A 51 0.55 -0.44 13.77
CA THR A 51 0.63 -1.86 13.41
C THR A 51 -0.51 -2.63 14.07
N PHE A 52 -1.27 -3.39 13.29
CA PHE A 52 -2.35 -4.25 13.76
C PHE A 52 -2.09 -5.71 13.39
N ILE A 53 -2.72 -6.63 14.13
CA ILE A 53 -2.58 -8.08 13.88
C ILE A 53 -3.15 -8.50 12.51
N ASN A 54 -4.17 -7.80 12.03
CA ASN A 54 -4.73 -7.97 10.68
C ASN A 54 -5.60 -6.77 10.26
N HIS A 55 -5.97 -6.76 8.97
CA HIS A 55 -6.82 -5.75 8.35
C HIS A 55 -8.16 -5.54 9.06
N CYS A 56 -8.83 -6.64 9.43
CA CYS A 56 -10.15 -6.56 10.05
C CYS A 56 -10.08 -5.79 11.39
N ILE A 57 -9.12 -6.14 12.25
CA ILE A 57 -8.90 -5.46 13.52
C ILE A 57 -8.50 -3.99 13.31
N ALA A 58 -7.68 -3.70 12.30
CA ALA A 58 -7.31 -2.33 11.96
C ALA A 58 -8.54 -1.47 11.61
N CYS A 59 -9.41 -1.98 10.74
CA CYS A 59 -10.62 -1.26 10.32
C CYS A 59 -11.67 -1.15 11.44
N GLN A 60 -11.85 -2.21 12.24
CA GLN A 60 -12.85 -2.21 13.30
C GLN A 60 -12.44 -1.36 14.52
N ILE A 61 -11.22 -1.54 15.02
CA ILE A 61 -10.75 -0.92 16.26
C ILE A 61 -9.93 0.33 15.98
N GLY A 62 -9.01 0.26 15.03
CA GLY A 62 -8.08 1.33 14.72
C GLY A 62 -8.73 2.57 14.10
N LYS A 63 -9.94 2.43 13.53
CA LYS A 63 -10.63 3.48 12.77
C LYS A 63 -9.70 4.16 11.76
N VAL A 64 -8.94 3.33 11.07
CA VAL A 64 -8.02 3.71 9.99
C VAL A 64 -8.79 3.76 8.66
N ASP A 65 -8.27 4.49 7.69
CA ASP A 65 -8.94 4.64 6.39
C ASP A 65 -8.60 3.47 5.46
N PHE A 66 -7.35 3.00 5.53
CA PHE A 66 -6.89 1.85 4.77
C PHE A 66 -5.70 1.18 5.46
N THR A 67 -5.29 0.02 4.94
CA THR A 67 -4.16 -0.75 5.45
C THR A 67 -3.20 -1.15 4.36
N VAL A 68 -1.92 -1.31 4.70
CA VAL A 68 -0.89 -1.92 3.84
C VAL A 68 -0.27 -3.14 4.54
N SER A 69 0.17 -4.13 3.77
CA SER A 69 0.65 -5.40 4.33
C SER A 69 2.06 -5.31 4.94
N GLY A 70 2.22 -5.73 6.19
CA GLY A 70 3.47 -5.62 6.95
C GLY A 70 3.31 -4.72 8.18
N LYS A 71 4.36 -4.59 8.99
CA LYS A 71 4.35 -3.68 10.14
C LYS A 71 4.66 -2.25 9.69
N CYS A 72 4.20 -1.24 10.43
CA CYS A 72 4.53 0.15 10.10
C CYS A 72 6.03 0.44 10.18
N GLU A 73 6.75 -0.28 11.04
CA GLU A 73 8.20 -0.19 11.22
C GLU A 73 9.00 -0.76 10.03
N ASP A 74 8.36 -1.55 9.15
CA ASP A 74 9.00 -2.09 7.95
C ASP A 74 9.14 -1.03 6.84
N TYR A 75 8.56 0.16 7.04
CA TYR A 75 8.54 1.26 6.08
C TYR A 75 9.35 2.44 6.57
N HIS A 76 9.75 3.31 5.63
CA HIS A 76 10.46 4.53 6.00
C HIS A 76 9.61 5.38 6.97
N PRO A 77 10.20 5.98 8.03
CA PRO A 77 9.46 6.80 9.00
C PRO A 77 8.67 7.93 8.33
N GLU A 78 9.28 8.56 7.32
CA GLU A 78 8.70 9.66 6.53
C GLU A 78 7.78 9.19 5.39
N ALA A 79 7.50 7.89 5.26
CA ALA A 79 6.67 7.35 4.20
C ALA A 79 5.27 7.99 4.19
N ASN A 80 4.89 8.56 3.06
CA ASN A 80 3.57 9.09 2.81
C ASN A 80 2.82 8.11 1.89
N PHE A 81 1.93 7.29 2.45
CA PHE A 81 1.27 6.20 1.71
C PHE A 81 0.21 6.72 0.77
N CYS A 82 0.15 6.16 -0.44
CA CYS A 82 -0.91 6.46 -1.38
C CYS A 82 -2.22 5.83 -0.90
N SER A 83 -3.24 6.66 -0.73
CA SER A 83 -4.58 6.21 -0.37
C SER A 83 -5.31 5.64 -1.60
N PRO A 84 -6.28 4.72 -1.39
CA PRO A 84 -7.15 4.25 -2.48
C PRO A 84 -7.84 5.38 -3.25
N ALA A 85 -8.15 6.50 -2.59
CA ALA A 85 -8.77 7.66 -3.23
C ALA A 85 -7.81 8.41 -4.16
N GLU A 86 -6.55 8.61 -3.76
CA GLU A 86 -5.53 9.27 -4.59
C GLU A 86 -5.26 8.48 -5.89
N ASN A 87 -5.32 7.16 -5.85
CA ASN A 87 -5.13 6.31 -7.03
C ASN A 87 -6.28 6.40 -8.05
N ARG A 88 -7.40 7.03 -7.69
CA ARG A 88 -8.59 7.21 -8.54
C ARG A 88 -8.71 8.63 -9.11
N VAL A 89 -7.72 9.49 -8.84
CA VAL A 89 -7.70 10.86 -9.36
C VAL A 89 -7.38 10.83 -10.85
N GLU A 90 -8.21 11.49 -11.66
CA GLU A 90 -8.03 11.55 -13.13
C GLU A 90 -6.91 12.53 -13.54
N ASN A 91 -6.75 13.63 -12.80
CA ASN A 91 -5.84 14.72 -13.15
C ASN A 91 -5.06 15.20 -11.94
N CYS A 92 -3.73 15.28 -12.08
CA CYS A 92 -2.84 15.88 -11.09
C CYS A 92 -2.49 17.32 -11.46
N THR A 93 -2.21 18.16 -10.46
CA THR A 93 -1.63 19.48 -10.74
C THR A 93 -0.20 19.33 -11.26
N ASN A 94 0.25 20.36 -11.99
CA ASN A 94 1.64 20.44 -12.47
C ASN A 94 2.58 21.10 -11.44
N ASP A 95 2.14 21.17 -10.18
CA ASP A 95 2.98 21.68 -9.12
C ASP A 95 4.13 20.70 -8.87
N VAL A 96 5.34 21.25 -8.80
CA VAL A 96 6.55 20.45 -8.60
C VAL A 96 6.80 20.32 -7.09
N ASP A 97 6.64 19.09 -6.59
CA ASP A 97 6.97 18.68 -5.22
C ASP A 97 7.73 17.34 -5.29
N ILE A 98 8.99 17.46 -5.70
CA ILE A 98 9.89 16.36 -6.04
C ILE A 98 9.86 15.31 -4.91
N SER A 99 9.52 14.09 -5.28
CA SER A 99 9.36 12.98 -4.34
C SER A 99 10.05 11.72 -4.86
N CYS A 100 10.51 10.87 -3.95
CA CYS A 100 10.96 9.53 -4.25
C CYS A 100 9.81 8.55 -4.03
N ALA A 101 9.34 7.90 -5.10
CA ALA A 101 8.23 6.97 -5.06
C ALA A 101 8.74 5.53 -4.90
N TYR A 102 8.16 4.79 -3.95
CA TYR A 102 8.54 3.42 -3.61
C TYR A 102 7.49 2.45 -4.12
N PHE A 103 7.93 1.46 -4.89
CA PHE A 103 7.04 0.40 -5.36
C PHE A 103 6.65 -0.55 -4.22
N ASN A 104 5.49 -1.20 -4.36
CA ASN A 104 5.13 -2.36 -3.54
C ASN A 104 6.08 -3.55 -3.80
N LYS A 105 6.09 -4.54 -2.89
CA LYS A 105 6.96 -5.73 -3.00
C LYS A 105 6.68 -6.63 -4.21
N ASN A 106 5.64 -6.37 -5.01
CA ASN A 106 5.35 -7.18 -6.20
C ASN A 106 6.26 -6.79 -7.38
N ILE A 107 6.82 -5.58 -7.35
CA ILE A 107 7.77 -5.12 -8.36
C ILE A 107 9.17 -5.65 -8.04
N LYS A 108 9.77 -6.31 -9.03
CA LYS A 108 11.16 -6.77 -8.97
C LYS A 108 12.04 -5.79 -9.73
N CYS A 109 12.91 -5.08 -9.02
CA CYS A 109 13.96 -4.26 -9.60
C CYS A 109 15.31 -4.96 -9.45
N PHE A 110 16.30 -4.53 -10.25
CA PHE A 110 17.65 -5.10 -10.20
C PHE A 110 18.37 -4.77 -8.88
N VAL A 111 18.18 -3.55 -8.36
CA VAL A 111 18.75 -3.08 -7.09
C VAL A 111 17.63 -2.58 -6.19
N PRO A 112 17.34 -3.26 -5.06
CA PRO A 112 16.45 -2.74 -4.03
C PRO A 112 17.06 -1.56 -3.24
N PRO A 113 16.24 -0.64 -2.69
CA PRO A 113 14.78 -0.59 -2.81
C PRO A 113 14.33 -0.16 -4.22
N CYS A 114 13.20 -0.69 -4.67
CA CYS A 114 12.64 -0.31 -5.96
C CYS A 114 12.03 1.08 -5.85
N THR A 115 12.71 2.08 -6.42
CA THR A 115 12.31 3.48 -6.34
C THR A 115 12.43 4.20 -7.67
N ILE A 116 11.58 5.22 -7.89
CA ILE A 116 11.70 6.15 -9.03
C ILE A 116 11.56 7.60 -8.56
N GLN A 117 12.27 8.48 -9.26
CA GLN A 117 12.10 9.92 -9.12
C GLN A 117 10.79 10.35 -9.78
N ILE A 118 10.00 11.18 -9.10
CA ILE A 118 8.76 11.73 -9.66
C ILE A 118 8.56 13.20 -9.29
N GLU A 119 7.84 13.95 -10.13
CA GLU A 119 7.71 15.40 -10.00
C GLU A 119 6.80 15.81 -8.85
N ASN A 120 5.77 15.01 -8.57
CA ASN A 120 4.92 15.21 -7.40
C ASN A 120 4.25 13.94 -6.90
N ARG A 121 3.71 14.03 -5.69
CA ARG A 121 3.01 12.94 -5.01
C ARG A 121 1.78 12.45 -5.76
N CYS A 122 0.98 13.35 -6.34
CA CYS A 122 -0.26 12.95 -7.03
C CYS A 122 0.07 12.02 -8.20
N GLN A 123 1.03 12.41 -9.04
CA GLN A 123 1.54 11.58 -10.14
C GLN A 123 2.06 10.23 -9.63
N ALA A 124 2.68 10.20 -8.45
CA ALA A 124 3.13 8.97 -7.82
C ALA A 124 1.98 8.04 -7.47
N CYS A 125 0.92 8.55 -6.85
CA CYS A 125 -0.17 7.71 -6.37
C CYS A 125 -1.08 7.21 -7.51
N VAL A 126 -1.25 7.97 -8.59
CA VAL A 126 -1.93 7.46 -9.79
C VAL A 126 -1.07 6.45 -10.57
N SER A 127 0.24 6.40 -10.32
CA SER A 127 1.14 5.46 -11.00
C SER A 127 0.97 4.04 -10.46
N PRO A 128 0.91 3.03 -11.34
CA PRO A 128 0.67 1.66 -10.93
C PRO A 128 1.81 1.13 -10.06
N ASN A 129 1.43 0.37 -9.03
CA ASN A 129 2.34 -0.32 -8.10
C ASN A 129 3.18 0.57 -7.17
N ILE A 130 3.01 1.90 -7.20
CA ILE A 130 3.58 2.77 -6.16
C ILE A 130 2.77 2.61 -4.86
N LEU A 131 3.48 2.45 -3.75
CA LEU A 131 2.89 2.24 -2.42
C LEU A 131 2.93 3.51 -1.58
N TYR A 132 4.06 4.22 -1.60
CA TYR A 132 4.26 5.45 -0.83
C TYR A 132 5.32 6.33 -1.46
N THR A 133 5.38 7.59 -1.02
CA THR A 133 6.43 8.54 -1.38
C THR A 133 7.21 9.00 -0.15
N ILE A 134 8.43 9.48 -0.38
CA ILE A 134 9.20 10.28 0.57
C ILE A 134 9.54 11.59 -0.12
N GLN A 135 9.46 12.71 0.59
CA GLN A 135 9.80 14.01 0.02
C GLN A 135 11.29 14.10 -0.33
N GLY A 136 11.60 14.70 -1.48
CA GLY A 136 12.96 14.87 -1.98
C GLY A 136 13.38 13.83 -3.02
N ASN A 137 14.66 13.86 -3.37
CA ASN A 137 15.21 12.99 -4.39
C ASN A 137 15.33 11.54 -3.91
N CYS A 138 15.20 10.58 -4.84
CA CYS A 138 15.63 9.22 -4.56
C CYS A 138 17.13 9.21 -4.30
N LYS A 139 17.50 8.93 -3.05
CA LYS A 139 18.89 8.60 -2.73
C LYS A 139 19.16 7.26 -3.39
N ASN A 140 19.90 7.29 -4.49
CA ASN A 140 20.67 6.12 -4.89
C ASN A 140 21.69 5.91 -3.78
N ASN A 141 21.34 5.11 -2.77
CA ASN A 141 22.35 4.57 -1.88
C ASN A 141 23.24 3.68 -2.76
N ILE A 142 24.41 4.20 -3.12
CA ILE A 142 25.56 3.42 -3.58
C ILE A 142 25.87 2.36 -2.51
#